data_AF-A0A9W9H9W2-F1
#
_entry.id   AF-A0A9W9H9W2-F1
#
_cell.length_a   1.000
_cell.length_b   1.000
_cell.length_c   1.000
_cell.angle_alpha   90.00
_cell.angle_beta   90.00
_cell.angle_gamma   90.00
#
_symmetry.space_group_name_H-M   'P 1'
#
loop_
_entity.id
_entity.type
_entity.pdbx_description
1 polymer ?
#
loop_
_entity_poly.entity_id
_entity_poly.type
_entity_poly.pdbx_seq_one_letter_code
_entity_poly.pdbx_strand_id
1 'polypeptide(L)'
;MPTPPIPNQQLELLESRETYEDSNEGFQFAGTLIVYQLNGFLYHAMLKGRYSSPILNAEDLMNVKQIPASAYNPKFPVGFTAAPEMLPNGCYVKKPRLISYDLISEGPRPNSIAEDVLKEAMVYELLKMHPHPNIATYLGCQVSDGAITGLCLEKYPRTLMKEVNPGALMKRALRNTREARENYSRVLTGIDSGIRHLHSLGLVHNDINPSNIMIDGDRAIIIDFGSCRKIGESLKDVGRTYEWYDGEVQQSLPENDLKALEEIRIWLGVGSSEFQFEV
;
A
#
# COMPACT_ATOMS: atom_id res chain seq x y z
N MET A 1 24.05 10.01 -20.95
CA MET A 1 22.82 10.81 -20.83
C MET A 1 21.67 9.91 -21.24
N PRO A 2 20.55 9.85 -20.50
CA PRO A 2 19.40 9.09 -20.96
C PRO A 2 18.92 9.70 -22.26
N THR A 3 18.75 8.86 -23.28
CA THR A 3 18.23 9.26 -24.59
C THR A 3 16.79 9.76 -24.39
N PRO A 4 16.42 10.96 -24.86
CA PRO A 4 15.02 11.38 -24.87
C PRO A 4 14.19 10.31 -25.61
N PRO A 5 12.96 10.01 -25.15
CA PRO A 5 12.11 9.08 -25.86
C PRO A 5 11.84 9.61 -27.27
N ILE A 6 11.84 8.71 -28.27
CA ILE A 6 11.62 9.07 -29.66
C ILE A 6 10.16 9.56 -29.82
N PRO A 7 9.88 10.64 -30.58
CA PRO A 7 8.51 11.05 -30.88
C PRO A 7 7.69 9.87 -31.46
N ASN A 8 6.43 9.72 -31.04
CA ASN A 8 5.51 8.63 -31.41
C ASN A 8 5.84 7.23 -30.88
N GLN A 9 6.74 7.09 -29.92
CA GLN A 9 6.95 5.80 -29.26
C GLN A 9 5.86 5.56 -28.21
N GLN A 10 5.09 4.47 -28.35
CA GLN A 10 4.06 4.10 -27.39
C GLN A 10 4.73 3.70 -26.06
N LEU A 11 4.42 4.45 -24.99
CA LEU A 11 4.92 4.19 -23.65
C LEU A 11 3.95 3.29 -22.89
N GLU A 12 4.46 2.26 -22.22
CA GLU A 12 3.67 1.41 -21.34
C GLU A 12 3.56 2.09 -19.97
N LEU A 13 2.41 2.70 -19.69
CA LEU A 13 2.11 3.32 -18.40
C LEU A 13 1.84 2.25 -17.35
N LEU A 14 2.54 2.33 -16.21
CA LEU A 14 2.43 1.39 -15.09
C LEU A 14 1.70 1.99 -13.90
N GLU A 15 2.01 3.24 -13.55
CA GLU A 15 1.40 3.96 -12.43
C GLU A 15 1.10 5.40 -12.85
N SER A 16 0.01 5.98 -12.33
CA SER A 16 -0.27 7.40 -12.46
C SER A 16 -0.93 7.97 -11.20
N ARG A 17 -0.64 9.24 -10.90
CA ARG A 17 -1.24 9.95 -9.78
C ARG A 17 -1.32 11.44 -10.07
N GLU A 18 -2.52 12.01 -9.96
CA GLU A 18 -2.70 13.45 -10.01
C GLU A 18 -2.07 14.10 -8.78
N THR A 19 -1.39 15.22 -8.98
CA THR A 19 -0.76 16.03 -7.95
C THR A 19 -1.42 17.40 -7.91
N TYR A 20 -1.51 17.95 -6.70
CA TYR A 20 -2.17 19.20 -6.42
C TYR A 20 -1.25 20.07 -5.57
N GLU A 21 -1.25 21.37 -5.84
CA GLU A 21 -0.52 22.37 -5.08
C GLU A 21 -1.47 23.18 -4.21
N ASP A 22 -1.03 23.53 -3.01
CA ASP A 22 -1.77 24.39 -2.10
C ASP A 22 -1.70 25.84 -2.59
N SER A 23 -2.85 26.50 -2.61
CA SER A 23 -2.98 27.90 -3.04
C SER A 23 -3.95 28.62 -2.12
N ASN A 24 -3.91 29.95 -2.13
CA ASN A 24 -4.84 30.77 -1.34
C ASN A 24 -6.32 30.50 -1.65
N GLU A 25 -6.62 29.84 -2.78
CA GLU A 25 -7.98 29.48 -3.24
C GLU A 25 -8.28 27.97 -3.08
N GLY A 26 -7.43 27.23 -2.37
CA GLY A 26 -7.51 25.78 -2.17
C GLY A 26 -6.56 24.99 -3.07
N PHE A 27 -6.74 23.66 -3.12
CA PHE A 27 -5.88 22.77 -3.89
C PHE A 27 -6.11 22.88 -5.40
N GLN A 28 -5.11 23.34 -6.13
CA GLN A 28 -5.13 23.44 -7.59
C GLN A 28 -4.37 22.28 -8.22
N PHE A 29 -4.87 21.78 -9.36
CA PHE A 29 -4.20 20.70 -10.10
C PHE A 29 -2.83 21.17 -10.61
N ALA A 30 -1.78 20.44 -10.25
CA ALA A 30 -0.40 20.77 -10.59
C ALA A 30 0.15 19.89 -11.74
N GLY A 31 -0.41 18.70 -11.93
CA GLY A 31 0.02 17.77 -12.97
C GLY A 31 -0.34 16.33 -12.65
N THR A 32 0.15 15.41 -13.48
CA THR A 32 0.02 13.96 -13.26
C THR A 32 1.41 13.34 -13.21
N LEU A 33 1.79 12.78 -12.05
CA LEU A 33 2.96 11.93 -11.96
C LEU A 33 2.69 10.62 -12.69
N ILE A 34 3.71 10.08 -13.34
CA ILE A 34 3.62 8.81 -14.04
C ILE A 34 4.88 7.97 -13.83
N VAL A 35 4.68 6.64 -13.85
CA VAL A 35 5.76 5.65 -14.01
C VAL A 35 5.47 4.86 -15.26
N TYR A 36 6.45 4.76 -16.15
CA TYR A 36 6.32 4.06 -17.41
C TYR A 36 7.55 3.21 -17.72
N GLN A 37 7.35 2.20 -18.57
CA GLN A 37 8.41 1.33 -19.06
C GLN A 37 8.80 1.71 -20.50
N LEU A 38 10.11 1.76 -20.76
CA LEU A 38 10.68 1.98 -22.08
C LEU A 38 11.96 1.16 -22.23
N ASN A 39 12.02 0.32 -23.27
CA ASN A 39 13.17 -0.56 -23.56
C ASN A 39 13.61 -1.42 -22.36
N GLY A 40 12.68 -1.87 -21.52
CA GLY A 40 12.96 -2.67 -20.32
C GLY A 40 13.42 -1.86 -19.10
N PHE A 41 13.53 -0.54 -19.20
CA PHE A 41 13.86 0.34 -18.07
C PHE A 41 12.62 1.08 -17.59
N LEU A 42 12.58 1.36 -16.29
CA LEU A 42 11.51 2.15 -15.66
C LEU A 42 11.92 3.61 -15.57
N TYR A 43 10.95 4.48 -15.81
CA TYR A 43 11.10 5.92 -15.77
C TYR A 43 9.97 6.53 -14.96
N HIS A 44 10.33 7.57 -14.22
CA HIS A 44 9.40 8.47 -13.55
C HIS A 44 9.36 9.79 -14.31
N ALA A 45 8.18 10.39 -14.49
CA ALA A 45 8.02 11.70 -15.10
C ALA A 45 6.77 12.41 -14.57
N MET A 46 6.63 13.69 -14.91
CA MET A 46 5.42 14.47 -14.67
C MET A 46 4.82 14.95 -16.00
N LEU A 47 3.51 14.77 -16.16
CA LEU A 47 2.70 15.38 -17.20
C LEU A 47 2.11 16.69 -16.68
N LYS A 48 2.13 17.75 -17.49
CA LYS A 48 1.44 19.01 -17.15
C LYS A 48 -0.09 18.88 -17.20
N GLY A 49 -0.60 17.93 -17.97
CA GLY A 49 -2.03 17.71 -18.17
C GLY A 49 -2.60 16.58 -17.30
N ARG A 50 -3.92 16.53 -17.23
CA ARG A 50 -4.65 15.35 -16.75
C ARG A 50 -4.48 14.22 -17.74
N TYR A 51 -4.18 13.03 -17.25
CA TYR A 51 -4.07 11.85 -18.10
C TYR A 51 -5.44 11.43 -18.61
N SER A 52 -5.65 11.55 -19.93
CA SER A 52 -6.93 11.25 -20.58
C SER A 52 -6.82 10.28 -21.77
N SER A 53 -5.60 9.90 -22.16
CA SER A 53 -5.34 9.09 -23.35
C SER A 53 -4.25 8.04 -23.12
N PRO A 54 -4.40 6.80 -23.65
CA PRO A 54 -3.41 5.74 -23.56
C PRO A 54 -2.08 6.05 -24.29
N ILE A 55 -2.04 7.07 -25.14
CA ILE A 55 -0.85 7.45 -25.92
C ILE A 55 -0.19 8.64 -25.25
N LEU A 56 1.01 8.44 -24.71
CA LEU A 56 1.85 9.47 -24.11
C LEU A 56 2.87 9.95 -25.14
N ASN A 57 2.88 11.26 -25.44
CA ASN A 57 3.95 11.85 -26.23
C ASN A 57 5.11 12.21 -25.31
N ALA A 58 6.31 11.80 -25.71
CA ALA A 58 7.56 12.09 -24.99
C ALA A 58 7.77 13.58 -24.69
N GLU A 59 7.29 14.45 -25.59
CA GLU A 59 7.44 15.91 -25.52
C GLU A 59 6.61 16.53 -24.38
N ASP A 60 5.54 15.86 -23.93
CA ASP A 60 4.69 16.33 -22.85
C ASP A 60 5.25 16.00 -21.45
N LEU A 61 6.35 15.21 -21.40
CA LEU A 61 6.97 14.76 -20.17
C LEU A 61 7.99 15.76 -19.63
N MET A 62 7.82 16.08 -18.35
CA MET A 62 8.77 16.86 -17.57
C MET A 62 9.47 16.00 -16.54
N ASN A 63 10.64 16.48 -16.07
CA ASN A 63 11.39 15.89 -14.96
C ASN A 63 11.62 14.38 -15.12
N VAL A 64 11.91 13.95 -16.36
CA VAL A 64 12.11 12.53 -16.67
C VAL A 64 13.34 12.02 -15.95
N LYS A 65 13.13 11.01 -15.11
CA LYS A 65 14.17 10.33 -14.33
C LYS A 65 14.09 8.84 -14.60
N GLN A 66 15.20 8.24 -15.02
CA GLN A 66 15.31 6.78 -15.01
C GLN A 66 15.34 6.30 -13.56
N ILE A 67 14.57 5.25 -13.24
CA ILE A 67 14.55 4.63 -11.92
C ILE A 67 15.53 3.45 -11.92
N PRO A 68 16.66 3.53 -11.21
CA PRO A 68 17.60 2.41 -11.14
C PRO A 68 16.94 1.21 -10.47
N ALA A 69 17.20 0.00 -10.97
CA ALA A 69 16.65 -1.23 -10.38
C ALA A 69 17.00 -1.36 -8.88
N SER A 70 18.20 -0.95 -8.48
CA SER A 70 18.63 -0.96 -7.07
C SER A 70 17.79 -0.07 -6.15
N ALA A 71 17.06 0.90 -6.69
CA ALA A 71 16.21 1.79 -5.91
C ALA A 71 14.93 1.10 -5.42
N TYR A 72 14.48 0.03 -6.09
CA TYR A 72 13.21 -0.65 -5.78
C TYR A 72 13.28 -2.18 -5.71
N ASN A 73 14.30 -2.82 -6.29
CA ASN A 73 14.57 -4.25 -6.21
C ASN A 73 15.77 -4.50 -5.28
N PRO A 74 15.55 -4.71 -3.98
CA PRO A 74 16.65 -5.02 -3.07
C PRO A 74 17.26 -6.39 -3.37
N LYS A 75 18.52 -6.60 -2.97
CA LYS A 75 19.15 -7.92 -3.05
C LYS A 75 18.35 -8.93 -2.23
N PHE A 76 18.19 -10.14 -2.77
CA PHE A 76 17.54 -11.25 -2.07
C PHE A 76 18.41 -11.72 -0.90
N PRO A 77 17.96 -11.57 0.36
CA PRO A 77 18.77 -11.94 1.51
C PRO A 77 18.88 -13.46 1.70
N VAL A 78 20.01 -13.91 2.22
CA VAL A 78 20.19 -15.31 2.61
C VAL A 78 19.21 -15.67 3.73
N GLY A 79 18.54 -16.81 3.60
CA GLY A 79 17.57 -17.31 4.57
C GLY A 79 16.13 -16.85 4.33
N PHE A 80 15.89 -15.95 3.36
CA PHE A 80 14.53 -15.62 2.96
C PHE A 80 13.95 -16.73 2.09
N THR A 81 12.62 -16.83 2.11
CA THR A 81 11.86 -17.80 1.34
C THR A 81 11.73 -17.31 -0.10
N ALA A 82 12.31 -18.04 -1.07
CA ALA A 82 12.00 -17.82 -2.48
C ALA A 82 10.60 -18.39 -2.80
N ALA A 83 9.80 -17.65 -3.55
CA ALA A 83 8.53 -18.15 -4.06
C ALA A 83 8.76 -19.29 -5.07
N PRO A 84 7.82 -20.24 -5.21
CA PRO A 84 7.91 -21.30 -6.22
C PRO A 84 8.04 -20.74 -7.65
N GLU A 85 8.78 -21.42 -8.52
CA GLU A 85 8.95 -21.01 -9.93
C GLU A 85 7.62 -20.89 -10.67
N MET A 86 6.72 -21.87 -10.46
CA MET A 86 5.34 -21.80 -10.90
C MET A 86 4.46 -21.36 -9.75
N LEU A 87 3.99 -20.12 -9.81
CA LEU A 87 3.08 -19.59 -8.81
C LEU A 87 1.72 -20.32 -8.87
N PRO A 88 1.13 -20.68 -7.71
CA PRO A 88 -0.20 -21.28 -7.69
C PRO A 88 -1.25 -20.39 -8.36
N ASN A 89 -2.29 -21.02 -8.93
CA ASN A 89 -3.50 -20.30 -9.31
C ASN A 89 -4.04 -19.54 -8.10
N GLY A 90 -4.31 -18.25 -8.25
CA GLY A 90 -4.71 -17.40 -7.13
C GLY A 90 -3.54 -16.84 -6.31
N CYS A 91 -2.34 -16.72 -6.88
CA CYS A 91 -1.29 -15.87 -6.30
C CYS A 91 -1.52 -14.39 -6.64
N TYR A 92 -1.27 -13.51 -5.68
CA TYR A 92 -1.14 -12.07 -5.86
C TYR A 92 0.34 -11.69 -5.70
N VAL A 93 0.91 -10.98 -6.66
CA VAL A 93 2.30 -10.49 -6.56
C VAL A 93 2.26 -9.00 -6.25
N LYS A 94 2.64 -8.64 -5.03
CA LYS A 94 2.81 -7.24 -4.63
C LYS A 94 4.11 -6.70 -5.22
N LYS A 95 4.00 -5.65 -6.02
CA LYS A 95 5.14 -4.92 -6.59
C LYS A 95 5.36 -3.61 -5.81
N PRO A 96 6.61 -3.12 -5.68
CA PRO A 96 6.86 -1.82 -5.08
C PRO A 96 6.15 -0.72 -5.89
N ARG A 97 5.58 0.27 -5.20
CA ARG A 97 5.04 1.47 -5.84
C ARG A 97 6.15 2.46 -6.09
N LEU A 98 6.23 3.00 -7.31
CA LEU A 98 7.32 3.85 -7.77
C LEU A 98 6.87 5.29 -8.06
N ILE A 99 5.57 5.58 -7.96
CA ILE A 99 4.98 6.89 -8.28
C ILE A 99 5.46 8.07 -7.41
N SER A 100 6.20 7.80 -6.35
CA SER A 100 6.79 8.81 -5.46
C SER A 100 8.31 8.83 -5.54
N TYR A 101 8.89 8.26 -6.60
CA TYR A 101 10.35 8.16 -6.77
C TYR A 101 11.01 9.55 -6.89
N ASP A 102 10.32 10.53 -7.45
CA ASP A 102 10.79 11.91 -7.52
C ASP A 102 11.20 12.47 -6.15
N LEU A 103 10.38 12.25 -5.11
CA LEU A 103 10.61 12.75 -3.75
C LEU A 103 11.85 12.14 -3.09
N ILE A 104 12.29 10.95 -3.52
CA ILE A 104 13.41 10.25 -2.90
C ILE A 104 14.69 10.28 -3.75
N SER A 105 14.54 10.45 -5.06
CA SER A 105 15.65 10.36 -6.04
C SER A 105 16.77 11.36 -5.78
N GLU A 106 16.45 12.51 -5.20
CA GLU A 106 17.40 13.58 -4.85
C GLU A 106 17.66 13.67 -3.33
N GLY A 107 17.03 12.80 -2.55
CA GLY A 107 17.15 12.77 -1.10
C GLY A 107 18.35 11.96 -0.60
N PRO A 108 18.62 11.97 0.71
CA PRO A 108 19.72 11.23 1.32
C PRO A 108 19.53 9.70 1.28
N ARG A 109 18.34 9.20 0.94
CA ARG A 109 17.99 7.78 0.88
C ARG A 109 17.36 7.41 -0.46
N PRO A 110 18.13 7.41 -1.57
CA PRO A 110 17.59 7.13 -2.91
C PRO A 110 17.10 5.68 -3.10
N ASN A 111 17.45 4.77 -2.18
CA ASN A 111 17.02 3.37 -2.19
C ASN A 111 15.94 3.07 -1.15
N SER A 112 15.25 4.08 -0.61
CA SER A 112 14.25 3.87 0.45
C SER A 112 13.11 2.93 0.05
N ILE A 113 12.70 2.91 -1.23
CA ILE A 113 11.69 1.96 -1.72
C ILE A 113 12.20 0.52 -1.57
N ALA A 114 13.44 0.23 -2.01
CA ALA A 114 14.04 -1.09 -1.84
C ALA A 114 14.21 -1.47 -0.36
N GLU A 115 14.56 -0.50 0.50
CA GLU A 115 14.63 -0.71 1.95
C GLU A 115 13.25 -1.07 2.54
N ASP A 116 12.18 -0.42 2.07
CA ASP A 116 10.82 -0.70 2.53
C ASP A 116 10.31 -2.05 2.04
N VAL A 117 10.65 -2.45 0.81
CA VAL A 117 10.41 -3.83 0.32
C VAL A 117 11.12 -4.85 1.22
N LEU A 118 12.36 -4.60 1.63
CA LEU A 118 13.07 -5.49 2.56
C LEU A 118 12.40 -5.56 3.94
N LYS A 119 12.02 -4.41 4.51
CA LYS A 119 11.34 -4.37 5.81
C LYS A 119 10.03 -5.15 5.76
N GLU A 120 9.24 -4.96 4.70
CA GLU A 120 7.98 -5.70 4.53
C GLU A 120 8.24 -7.20 4.34
N ALA A 121 9.24 -7.59 3.54
CA ALA A 121 9.62 -8.99 3.38
C ALA A 121 10.04 -9.63 4.71
N MET A 122 10.80 -8.92 5.55
CA MET A 122 11.18 -9.40 6.89
C MET A 122 9.96 -9.68 7.78
N VAL A 123 8.93 -8.83 7.71
CA VAL A 123 7.68 -9.07 8.44
C VAL A 123 7.00 -10.33 7.92
N TYR A 124 6.90 -10.51 6.61
CA TYR A 124 6.31 -11.72 6.04
C TYR A 124 7.07 -13.01 6.39
N GLU A 125 8.41 -13.00 6.45
CA GLU A 125 9.18 -14.15 6.90
C GLU A 125 8.81 -14.54 8.34
N LEU A 126 8.67 -13.55 9.24
CA LEU A 126 8.24 -13.79 10.62
C LEU A 126 6.81 -14.35 10.70
N LEU A 127 5.88 -13.79 9.92
CA LEU A 127 4.48 -14.23 9.86
C LEU A 127 4.35 -15.62 9.25
N LYS A 128 5.21 -15.99 8.30
CA LYS A 128 5.27 -17.33 7.73
C LYS A 128 5.61 -18.38 8.78
N MET A 129 6.48 -18.06 9.73
CA MET A 129 6.83 -18.95 10.85
C MET A 129 5.70 -19.06 11.89
N HIS A 130 4.82 -18.08 11.96
CA HIS A 130 3.73 -18.00 12.95
C HIS A 130 2.39 -17.72 12.23
N PRO A 131 1.86 -18.67 11.45
CA PRO A 131 0.67 -18.44 10.64
C PRO A 131 -0.58 -18.21 11.50
N HIS A 132 -1.49 -17.38 11.01
CA HIS A 132 -2.76 -17.08 11.67
C HIS A 132 -3.89 -16.98 10.63
N PRO A 133 -5.10 -17.53 10.89
CA PRO A 133 -6.19 -17.59 9.90
C PRO A 133 -6.73 -16.22 9.44
N ASN A 134 -6.44 -15.15 10.19
CA ASN A 134 -6.84 -13.77 9.86
C ASN A 134 -5.67 -12.89 9.36
N ILE A 135 -4.57 -13.49 8.92
CA ILE A 135 -3.41 -12.80 8.34
C ILE A 135 -3.10 -13.43 6.98
N ALA A 136 -2.72 -12.60 6.03
CA ALA A 136 -2.44 -13.06 4.67
C ALA A 136 -1.30 -14.08 4.60
N THR A 137 -1.55 -15.19 3.92
CA THR A 137 -0.54 -16.19 3.62
C THR A 137 0.56 -15.66 2.70
N TYR A 138 1.81 -15.73 3.17
CA TYR A 138 3.01 -15.41 2.39
C TYR A 138 3.61 -16.65 1.71
N LEU A 139 3.80 -16.56 0.40
CA LEU A 139 4.30 -17.64 -0.45
C LEU A 139 5.81 -17.54 -0.68
N GLY A 140 6.41 -16.37 -0.54
CA GLY A 140 7.85 -16.12 -0.73
C GLY A 140 8.13 -14.86 -1.56
N CYS A 141 9.41 -14.52 -1.71
CA CYS A 141 9.87 -13.48 -2.62
C CYS A 141 9.91 -13.99 -4.05
N GLN A 142 9.36 -13.23 -5.00
CA GLN A 142 9.73 -13.39 -6.40
C GLN A 142 11.15 -12.86 -6.60
N VAL A 143 12.05 -13.68 -7.14
CA VAL A 143 13.47 -13.35 -7.30
C VAL A 143 13.85 -13.39 -8.78
N SER A 144 14.53 -12.35 -9.25
CA SER A 144 15.20 -12.33 -10.57
C SER A 144 16.59 -11.73 -10.39
N ASP A 145 17.59 -12.34 -11.00
CA ASP A 145 18.99 -11.85 -10.97
C ASP A 145 19.52 -11.55 -9.56
N GLY A 146 19.11 -12.37 -8.58
CA GLY A 146 19.51 -12.22 -7.17
C GLY A 146 18.86 -11.05 -6.43
N ALA A 147 17.83 -10.41 -7.00
CA ALA A 147 17.06 -9.34 -6.39
C ALA A 147 15.58 -9.72 -6.21
N ILE A 148 14.97 -9.20 -5.14
CA ILE A 148 13.53 -9.31 -4.92
C ILE A 148 12.85 -8.39 -5.92
N THR A 149 11.97 -8.95 -6.75
CA THR A 149 11.17 -8.19 -7.71
C THR A 149 9.68 -8.15 -7.34
N GLY A 150 9.28 -8.86 -6.30
CA GLY A 150 7.91 -8.83 -5.77
C GLY A 150 7.73 -9.74 -4.55
N LEU A 151 6.64 -9.53 -3.82
CA LEU A 151 6.25 -10.36 -2.67
C LEU A 151 5.01 -11.17 -3.07
N CYS A 152 5.12 -12.50 -3.04
CA CYS A 152 4.05 -13.39 -3.45
C CYS A 152 3.16 -13.74 -2.26
N LEU A 153 1.86 -13.45 -2.41
CA LEU A 153 0.83 -13.64 -1.40
C LEU A 153 -0.31 -14.49 -1.97
N GLU A 154 -1.06 -15.15 -1.11
CA GLU A 154 -2.36 -15.70 -1.51
C GLU A 154 -3.33 -14.57 -1.90
N LYS A 155 -4.09 -14.76 -2.97
CA LYS A 155 -5.08 -13.79 -3.47
C LYS A 155 -6.42 -14.06 -2.82
N TYR A 156 -7.01 -13.00 -2.28
CA TYR A 156 -8.34 -13.03 -1.69
C TYR A 156 -9.36 -12.28 -2.59
N PRO A 157 -10.67 -12.57 -2.46
CA PRO A 157 -11.67 -12.11 -3.42
C PRO A 157 -11.83 -10.58 -3.50
N ARG A 158 -11.98 -9.91 -2.35
CA ARG A 158 -12.30 -8.48 -2.28
C ARG A 158 -11.92 -7.88 -0.92
N THR A 159 -11.74 -6.56 -0.88
CA THR A 159 -11.50 -5.83 0.37
C THR A 159 -12.82 -5.53 1.09
N LEU A 160 -12.76 -5.31 2.41
CA LEU A 160 -13.89 -4.83 3.20
C LEU A 160 -14.39 -3.46 2.70
N MET A 161 -13.47 -2.61 2.23
CA MET A 161 -13.82 -1.34 1.57
C MET A 161 -14.75 -1.58 0.37
N LYS A 162 -14.41 -2.51 -0.53
CA LYS A 162 -15.25 -2.80 -1.71
C LYS A 162 -16.57 -3.48 -1.36
N GLU A 163 -16.57 -4.34 -0.33
CA GLU A 163 -17.78 -5.01 0.15
C GLU A 163 -18.81 -3.99 0.66
N VAL A 164 -18.36 -3.07 1.50
CA VAL A 164 -19.23 -2.16 2.24
C VAL A 164 -19.49 -0.86 1.47
N ASN A 165 -18.54 -0.43 0.64
CA ASN A 165 -18.56 0.84 -0.07
C ASN A 165 -18.25 0.67 -1.57
N PRO A 166 -19.07 -0.09 -2.32
CA PRO A 166 -18.84 -0.30 -3.75
C PRO A 166 -18.96 1.00 -4.56
N GLY A 167 -19.68 2.00 -4.04
CA GLY A 167 -19.82 3.33 -4.65
C GLY A 167 -18.65 4.29 -4.38
N ALA A 168 -17.61 3.85 -3.65
CA ALA A 168 -16.44 4.65 -3.29
C ALA A 168 -16.78 6.02 -2.66
N LEU A 169 -17.82 6.05 -1.82
CA LEU A 169 -18.20 7.24 -1.07
C LEU A 169 -17.11 7.60 -0.07
N MET A 170 -16.98 8.88 0.24
CA MET A 170 -16.13 9.33 1.35
C MET A 170 -16.58 8.70 2.67
N LYS A 171 -15.63 8.49 3.60
CA LYS A 171 -15.83 7.78 4.87
C LYS A 171 -17.07 8.24 5.64
N ARG A 172 -17.25 9.57 5.80
CA ARG A 172 -18.39 10.18 6.50
C ARG A 172 -19.70 10.11 5.70
N ALA A 173 -19.63 10.30 4.38
CA ALA A 173 -20.81 10.23 3.51
C ALA A 173 -21.44 8.84 3.52
N LEU A 174 -20.61 7.79 3.57
CA LEU A 174 -21.09 6.43 3.70
C LEU A 174 -21.82 6.20 5.04
N ARG A 175 -21.25 6.66 6.15
CA ARG A 175 -21.87 6.52 7.49
C ARG A 175 -23.27 7.14 7.54
N ASN A 176 -23.45 8.31 6.91
CA ASN A 176 -24.73 9.02 6.93
C ASN A 176 -25.81 8.39 6.04
N THR A 177 -25.43 7.59 5.06
CA THR A 177 -26.35 6.98 4.09
C THR A 177 -26.68 5.53 4.44
N ARG A 178 -25.95 4.92 5.38
CA ARG A 178 -26.06 3.51 5.71
C ARG A 178 -26.97 3.27 6.91
N GLU A 179 -28.01 2.47 6.71
CA GLU A 179 -28.66 1.74 7.80
C GLU A 179 -27.86 0.47 8.08
N ALA A 180 -27.44 0.23 9.32
CA ALA A 180 -26.66 -0.95 9.70
C ALA A 180 -27.51 -2.22 9.61
N ARG A 181 -27.68 -2.78 8.41
CA ARG A 181 -28.53 -3.96 8.15
C ARG A 181 -27.78 -5.29 8.19
N GLU A 182 -26.45 -5.27 8.11
CA GLU A 182 -25.61 -6.47 8.03
C GLU A 182 -24.74 -6.65 9.29
N ASN A 183 -24.59 -7.90 9.72
CA ASN A 183 -23.84 -8.25 10.93
C ASN A 183 -22.36 -8.53 10.61
N TYR A 184 -21.48 -7.58 10.94
CA TYR A 184 -20.03 -7.70 10.76
C TYR A 184 -19.29 -8.21 12.01
N SER A 185 -19.98 -8.78 13.00
CA SER A 185 -19.34 -9.25 14.24
C SER A 185 -18.21 -10.26 14.02
N ARG A 186 -18.39 -11.21 13.09
CA ARG A 186 -17.35 -12.19 12.72
C ARG A 186 -16.14 -11.54 12.07
N VAL A 187 -16.37 -10.58 11.17
CA VAL A 187 -15.32 -9.79 10.52
C VAL A 187 -14.52 -9.03 11.58
N LEU A 188 -15.19 -8.27 12.45
CA LEU A 188 -14.53 -7.51 13.53
C LEU A 188 -13.75 -8.40 14.49
N THR A 189 -14.30 -9.57 14.84
CA THR A 189 -13.61 -10.55 15.70
C THR A 189 -12.37 -11.12 15.01
N GLY A 190 -12.45 -11.40 13.70
CA GLY A 190 -11.32 -11.85 12.91
C GLY A 190 -10.20 -10.80 12.82
N ILE A 191 -10.56 -9.53 12.60
CA ILE A 191 -9.59 -8.43 12.59
C ILE A 191 -8.91 -8.31 13.96
N ASP A 192 -9.67 -8.28 15.06
CA ASP A 192 -9.12 -8.23 16.43
C ASP A 192 -8.17 -9.40 16.70
N SER A 193 -8.55 -10.63 16.32
CA SER A 193 -7.70 -11.81 16.47
C SER A 193 -6.38 -11.69 15.71
N GLY A 194 -6.43 -11.21 14.45
CA GLY A 194 -5.23 -10.97 13.65
C GLY A 194 -4.33 -9.89 14.25
N ILE A 195 -4.91 -8.79 14.73
CA ILE A 195 -4.17 -7.69 15.40
C ILE A 195 -3.46 -8.22 16.65
N ARG A 196 -4.18 -8.93 17.53
CA ARG A 196 -3.59 -9.49 18.76
C ARG A 196 -2.46 -10.47 18.46
N HIS A 197 -2.59 -11.26 17.38
CA HIS A 197 -1.52 -12.14 16.93
C HIS A 197 -0.26 -11.34 16.54
N LEU A 198 -0.39 -10.27 15.75
CA LEU A 198 0.73 -9.37 15.43
C LEU A 198 1.39 -8.79 16.68
N HIS A 199 0.58 -8.29 17.61
CA HIS A 199 1.06 -7.70 18.86
C HIS A 199 1.82 -8.72 19.71
N SER A 200 1.36 -9.98 19.74
CA SER A 200 2.06 -11.07 20.44
C SER A 200 3.45 -11.39 19.87
N LEU A 201 3.68 -11.07 18.59
CA LEU A 201 4.97 -11.18 17.91
C LEU A 201 5.83 -9.91 18.04
N GLY A 202 5.37 -8.91 18.80
CA GLY A 202 6.06 -7.63 18.97
C GLY A 202 5.93 -6.68 17.78
N LEU A 203 4.96 -6.93 16.89
CA LEU A 203 4.67 -6.11 15.71
C LEU A 203 3.40 -5.28 15.92
N VAL A 204 3.33 -4.12 15.28
CA VAL A 204 2.11 -3.30 15.13
C VAL A 204 1.93 -3.02 13.65
N HIS A 205 0.71 -3.14 13.13
CA HIS A 205 0.42 -2.98 11.71
C HIS A 205 0.53 -1.51 11.28
N ASN A 206 0.04 -0.58 12.11
CA ASN A 206 0.03 0.88 11.94
C ASN A 206 -0.79 1.43 10.75
N ASP A 207 -1.33 0.57 9.88
CA ASP A 207 -2.21 0.96 8.77
C ASP A 207 -3.46 0.07 8.66
N ILE A 208 -4.11 -0.22 9.79
CA ILE A 208 -5.38 -0.96 9.80
C ILE A 208 -6.48 -0.05 9.22
N ASN A 209 -7.07 -0.46 8.11
CA ASN A 209 -8.20 0.23 7.46
C ASN A 209 -8.97 -0.77 6.57
N PRO A 210 -10.20 -0.46 6.12
CA PRO A 210 -11.01 -1.41 5.34
C PRO A 210 -10.41 -1.83 3.99
N SER A 211 -9.48 -1.07 3.43
CA SER A 211 -8.78 -1.46 2.19
C SER A 211 -7.69 -2.51 2.45
N ASN A 212 -7.15 -2.57 3.67
CA ASN A 212 -6.15 -3.53 4.11
C ASN A 212 -6.76 -4.76 4.81
N ILE A 213 -8.09 -4.92 4.75
CA ILE A 213 -8.80 -6.12 5.19
C ILE A 213 -9.44 -6.78 3.98
N MET A 214 -9.05 -8.02 3.68
CA MET A 214 -9.71 -8.86 2.69
C MET A 214 -10.85 -9.66 3.30
N ILE A 215 -11.89 -9.93 2.51
CA ILE A 215 -13.06 -10.74 2.86
C ILE A 215 -13.07 -11.99 1.99
N ASP A 216 -13.04 -13.15 2.63
CA ASP A 216 -13.20 -14.46 2.02
C ASP A 216 -14.28 -15.26 2.79
N GLY A 217 -15.51 -15.21 2.26
CA GLY A 217 -16.70 -15.63 3.01
C GLY A 217 -16.89 -14.76 4.26
N ASP A 218 -17.00 -15.40 5.43
CA ASP A 218 -17.11 -14.72 6.73
C ASP A 218 -15.74 -14.41 7.37
N ARG A 219 -14.63 -14.73 6.69
CA ARG A 219 -13.28 -14.52 7.23
C ARG A 219 -12.74 -13.15 6.82
N ALA A 220 -12.21 -12.43 7.81
CA ALA A 220 -11.40 -11.24 7.60
C ALA A 220 -9.91 -11.63 7.56
N ILE A 221 -9.17 -11.09 6.60
CA ILE A 221 -7.73 -11.35 6.44
C ILE A 221 -6.99 -10.01 6.36
N ILE A 222 -6.08 -9.75 7.30
CA ILE A 222 -5.23 -8.57 7.31
C ILE A 222 -4.14 -8.72 6.23
N ILE A 223 -4.00 -7.71 5.38
CA ILE A 223 -3.01 -7.60 4.31
C ILE A 223 -2.22 -6.29 4.45
N ASP A 224 -1.16 -6.15 3.64
CA ASP A 224 -0.35 -4.94 3.48
C ASP A 224 0.45 -4.52 4.74
N PHE A 225 1.60 -5.15 4.91
CA PHE A 225 2.48 -4.95 6.06
C PHE A 225 3.57 -3.88 5.81
N GLY A 226 3.43 -3.04 4.78
CA GLY A 226 4.45 -2.02 4.47
C GLY A 226 4.68 -1.01 5.60
N SER A 227 3.63 -0.71 6.35
CA SER A 227 3.65 0.20 7.51
C SER A 227 3.93 -0.51 8.84
N CYS A 228 4.05 -1.84 8.81
CA CYS A 228 4.26 -2.63 10.01
C CYS A 228 5.63 -2.33 10.63
N ARG A 229 5.67 -2.15 11.95
CA ARG A 229 6.87 -1.81 12.71
C ARG A 229 6.91 -2.59 14.02
N LYS A 230 8.09 -2.73 14.62
CA LYS A 230 8.18 -3.28 15.98
C LYS A 230 7.60 -2.30 16.98
N ILE A 231 7.09 -2.80 18.09
CA ILE A 231 6.59 -1.97 19.19
C ILE A 231 7.71 -1.00 19.64
N GLY A 232 7.38 0.29 19.71
CA GLY A 232 8.28 1.38 20.10
C GLY A 232 9.09 2.02 18.98
N GLU A 233 9.08 1.47 17.75
CA GLU A 233 9.78 2.09 16.61
C GLU A 233 9.12 3.39 16.14
N SER A 234 9.91 4.26 15.51
CA SER A 234 9.43 5.55 14.99
C SER A 234 8.56 5.38 13.74
N LEU A 235 7.53 6.23 13.64
CA LEU A 235 6.61 6.31 12.50
C LEU A 235 6.86 7.51 11.57
N LYS A 236 7.96 8.25 11.74
CA LYS A 236 8.22 9.51 11.01
C LYS A 236 8.18 9.37 9.48
N ASP A 237 8.67 8.25 8.97
CA ASP A 237 8.76 7.98 7.52
C ASP A 237 7.78 6.89 7.08
N VAL A 238 6.71 6.66 7.84
CA VAL A 238 5.76 5.57 7.59
C VAL A 238 4.50 6.12 6.95
N GLY A 239 4.25 5.73 5.70
CA GLY A 239 2.98 6.00 5.03
C GLY A 239 1.83 5.32 5.77
N ARG A 240 0.75 6.06 6.03
CA ARG A 240 -0.46 5.59 6.70
C ARG A 240 -1.67 6.18 6.02
N THR A 241 -2.79 5.48 6.05
CA THR A 241 -4.00 5.90 5.34
C THR A 241 -4.72 7.00 6.11
N TYR A 242 -4.77 8.20 5.53
CA TYR A 242 -5.47 9.35 6.10
C TYR A 242 -6.91 9.03 6.54
N GLU A 243 -7.35 9.65 7.63
CA GLU A 243 -8.59 9.34 8.37
C GLU A 243 -8.65 7.96 9.07
N TRP A 244 -7.60 7.14 9.05
CA TRP A 244 -7.60 5.81 9.72
C TRP A 244 -6.56 5.68 10.82
N TYR A 245 -5.87 6.75 11.18
CA TYR A 245 -4.90 6.78 12.26
C TYR A 245 -4.82 8.18 12.90
N ASP A 246 -4.18 8.25 14.06
CA ASP A 246 -3.88 9.49 14.78
C ASP A 246 -2.59 10.14 14.26
N GLY A 247 -2.73 11.31 13.62
CA GLY A 247 -1.64 12.07 13.00
C GLY A 247 -0.52 12.47 13.96
N GLU A 248 -0.86 12.68 15.24
CA GLU A 248 0.08 13.11 16.27
C GLU A 248 0.96 11.95 16.75
N VAL A 249 0.54 10.70 16.55
CA VAL A 249 1.30 9.53 16.99
C VAL A 249 2.53 9.31 16.10
N GLN A 250 3.70 9.40 16.74
CA GLN A 250 5.02 9.24 16.12
C GLN A 250 5.70 7.90 16.44
N GLN A 251 5.04 7.02 17.20
CA GLN A 251 5.57 5.74 17.65
C GLN A 251 4.62 4.59 17.35
N SER A 252 5.20 3.44 17.04
CA SER A 252 4.50 2.19 16.78
C SER A 252 4.03 1.57 18.09
N LEU A 253 2.75 1.72 18.41
CA LEU A 253 2.15 1.25 19.67
C LEU A 253 0.93 0.37 19.38
N PRO A 254 0.70 -0.72 20.14
CA PRO A 254 -0.48 -1.59 19.97
C PRO A 254 -1.80 -0.83 19.88
N GLU A 255 -1.93 0.26 20.64
CA GLU A 255 -3.10 1.13 20.67
C GLU A 255 -3.43 1.75 19.29
N ASN A 256 -2.44 1.90 18.40
CA ASN A 256 -2.65 2.44 17.05
C ASN A 256 -3.61 1.54 16.26
N ASP A 257 -3.36 0.23 16.28
CA ASP A 257 -4.20 -0.75 15.57
C ASP A 257 -5.57 -0.91 16.24
N LEU A 258 -5.63 -0.84 17.57
CA LEU A 258 -6.88 -0.97 18.32
C LEU A 258 -7.81 0.22 18.10
N LYS A 259 -7.28 1.45 18.09
CA LYS A 259 -8.05 2.65 17.74
C LYS A 259 -8.53 2.59 16.29
N ALA A 260 -7.69 2.12 15.36
CA ALA A 260 -8.08 1.94 13.96
C ALA A 260 -9.16 0.86 13.77
N LEU A 261 -9.11 -0.24 14.53
CA LEU A 261 -10.19 -1.23 14.57
C LEU A 261 -11.50 -0.63 15.09
N GLU A 262 -11.45 0.18 16.14
CA GLU A 262 -12.64 0.88 16.64
C GLU A 262 -13.19 1.85 15.59
N GLU A 263 -12.31 2.51 14.83
CA GLU A 263 -12.71 3.35 13.71
C GLU A 263 -13.46 2.56 12.62
N ILE A 264 -13.01 1.33 12.32
CA ILE A 264 -13.72 0.41 11.42
C ILE A 264 -15.08 0.02 12.02
N ARG A 265 -15.18 -0.25 13.32
CA ARG A 265 -16.44 -0.56 14.00
C ARG A 265 -17.47 0.56 13.83
N ILE A 266 -17.02 1.81 14.03
CA ILE A 266 -17.86 3.00 13.87
C ILE A 266 -18.27 3.17 12.41
N TRP A 267 -17.34 3.01 11.48
CA TRP A 267 -17.60 3.10 10.04
C TRP A 267 -18.60 2.05 9.55
N LEU A 268 -18.60 0.86 10.14
CA LEU A 268 -19.58 -0.19 9.85
C LEU A 268 -20.97 0.07 10.46
N GLY A 269 -21.13 1.10 11.29
CA GLY A 269 -22.39 1.43 11.96
C GLY A 269 -22.72 0.55 13.17
N VAL A 270 -21.73 -0.13 13.75
CA VAL A 270 -21.90 -1.01 14.92
C VAL A 270 -21.89 -0.22 16.25
N GLY A 271 -21.52 1.06 16.22
CA GLY A 271 -21.54 1.96 17.37
C GLY A 271 -22.17 3.32 17.05
N SER A 272 -22.66 4.02 18.09
CA SER A 272 -23.17 5.39 17.98
C SER A 272 -22.09 6.46 18.11
N SER A 273 -20.86 6.07 18.43
CA SER A 273 -19.72 6.97 18.61
C SER A 273 -19.39 7.74 17.33
N GLU A 274 -18.80 8.93 17.51
CA GLU A 274 -18.22 9.71 16.41
C GLU A 274 -16.86 9.15 16.01
N PHE A 275 -16.42 9.48 14.79
CA PHE A 275 -15.10 9.09 14.28
C PHE A 275 -13.99 9.70 15.15
N GLN A 276 -12.97 8.92 15.46
CA GLN A 276 -11.87 9.35 16.32
C GLN A 276 -10.83 10.18 15.57
N PHE A 277 -10.68 9.93 14.26
CA PHE A 277 -9.69 10.58 13.44
C PHE A 277 -10.36 11.67 12.61
N GLU A 278 -10.26 12.89 13.11
CA GLU A 278 -10.68 14.11 12.41
C GLU A 278 -9.50 14.77 11.68
N VAL A 279 -9.86 15.73 10.82
CA VAL A 279 -9.00 16.43 9.84
C VAL A 279 -7.84 17.16 10.50
#